data_AF-A0A445B5K2-F1
#
_entry.id   AF-A0A445B5K2-F1
#
_cell.length_a   1.000
_cell.length_b   1.000
_cell.length_c   1.000
_cell.angle_alpha   90.00
_cell.angle_beta   90.00
_cell.angle_gamma   90.00
#
_symmetry.space_group_name_H-M   'P 1'
#
loop_
_entity.id
_entity.type
_entity.pdbx_description
1 polymer ?
#
loop_
_entity_poly.entity_id
_entity_poly.type
_entity_poly.pdbx_seq_one_letter_code
_entity_poly.pdbx_strand_id
1 'polypeptide(L)'
;MNLLREHTLEAAYAIDSVQDITTLNFSENCVEKIDKYHFSTLQLAFDFYLKYSKSKGFSARKSKTFKNSIGEIYKQNAMLPAHRKMTEANIMQMMNMLKSGISTSQIFGLLTSQASGYEFVGYGPRDMYNEIARQRRQVPGDAAQVLKKLEDMRLKDPQLYFKACHDSRGLGKTPTSIITYGAMAIRNAVDVFSEVRHRLCAWHLI
;
A
#
# COMPACT_ATOMS: atom_id res chain seq x y z
N MET A 1 -39.16 46.21 -9.10
CA MET A 1 -38.82 45.40 -10.28
C MET A 1 -37.43 44.73 -10.21
N ASN A 2 -36.79 44.58 -9.04
CA ASN A 2 -35.46 43.96 -8.91
C ASN A 2 -35.47 42.54 -8.30
N LEU A 3 -36.49 42.16 -7.51
CA LEU A 3 -36.56 40.82 -6.88
C LEU A 3 -36.80 39.65 -7.85
N LEU A 4 -37.54 39.86 -8.94
CA LEU A 4 -37.80 38.82 -9.95
C LEU A 4 -36.60 38.55 -10.87
N ARG A 5 -35.64 39.48 -10.93
CA ARG A 5 -34.47 39.41 -11.82
C ARG A 5 -33.29 38.68 -11.17
N GLU A 6 -33.16 38.73 -9.85
CA GLU A 6 -32.20 37.91 -9.09
C GLU A 6 -32.62 36.44 -9.00
N HIS A 7 -33.89 36.15 -8.73
CA HIS A 7 -34.41 34.78 -8.66
C HIS A 7 -34.28 33.99 -9.97
N THR A 8 -34.27 34.69 -11.11
CA THR A 8 -34.11 34.08 -12.45
C THR A 8 -32.65 33.87 -12.83
N LEU A 9 -31.71 34.60 -12.23
CA LEU A 9 -30.27 34.42 -12.43
C LEU A 9 -29.72 33.24 -11.62
N GLU A 10 -30.20 33.04 -10.39
CA GLU A 10 -29.83 31.90 -9.53
C GLU A 10 -30.21 30.54 -10.14
N ALA A 11 -31.40 30.44 -10.73
CA ALA A 11 -31.85 29.21 -11.39
C ALA A 11 -31.02 28.85 -12.64
N ALA A 12 -30.41 29.83 -13.30
CA ALA A 12 -29.64 29.60 -14.53
C ALA A 12 -28.28 28.91 -14.30
N TYR A 13 -27.78 28.96 -13.06
CA TYR A 13 -26.51 28.34 -12.67
C TYR A 13 -26.69 27.14 -11.72
N ALA A 14 -27.92 26.70 -11.48
CA ALA A 14 -28.21 25.48 -10.74
C ALA A 14 -27.98 24.24 -11.63
N ILE A 15 -27.23 23.27 -11.11
CA ILE A 15 -27.02 21.97 -11.74
C ILE A 15 -27.64 20.91 -10.82
N ASP A 16 -28.79 20.38 -11.23
CA ASP A 16 -29.58 19.42 -10.46
C ASP A 16 -29.56 18.01 -11.05
N SER A 17 -29.12 17.87 -12.30
CA SER A 17 -29.07 16.58 -12.99
C SER A 17 -27.81 16.42 -13.85
N VAL A 18 -27.52 15.16 -14.19
CA VAL A 18 -26.40 14.82 -15.10
C VAL A 18 -26.68 15.31 -16.53
N GLN A 19 -27.95 15.41 -16.91
CA GLN A 19 -28.41 15.93 -18.20
C GLN A 19 -28.05 17.42 -18.37
N ASP A 20 -28.12 18.21 -17.30
CA ASP A 20 -27.68 19.61 -17.32
C ASP A 20 -26.18 19.68 -17.64
N ILE A 21 -25.38 18.78 -17.05
CA ILE A 21 -23.95 18.73 -17.29
C ILE A 21 -23.63 18.38 -18.74
N THR A 22 -24.33 17.44 -19.38
CA THR A 22 -24.03 16.99 -20.75
C THR A 22 -24.34 18.04 -21.81
N THR A 23 -25.27 18.96 -21.56
CA THR A 23 -25.68 20.01 -22.50
C THR A 23 -24.81 21.27 -22.45
N LEU A 24 -24.01 21.46 -21.40
CA LEU A 24 -23.12 22.62 -21.26
C LEU A 24 -21.98 22.66 -22.28
N ASN A 25 -21.77 23.80 -22.93
CA ASN A 25 -20.63 24.05 -23.81
C ASN A 25 -19.64 25.02 -23.16
N PHE A 26 -18.37 24.61 -23.06
CA PHE A 26 -17.30 25.36 -22.41
C PHE A 26 -16.37 26.06 -23.40
N SER A 27 -16.82 26.31 -24.64
CA SER A 27 -15.97 26.67 -25.78
C SER A 27 -15.12 27.91 -25.51
N GLU A 28 -15.67 29.08 -25.17
CA GLU A 28 -14.87 30.31 -25.00
C GLU A 28 -15.45 31.21 -23.88
N ASN A 29 -14.60 31.69 -22.96
CA ASN A 29 -14.92 32.61 -21.83
C ASN A 29 -15.77 32.10 -20.65
N CYS A 30 -15.44 30.94 -20.06
CA CYS A 30 -16.13 30.43 -18.87
C CYS A 30 -15.48 30.74 -17.51
N VAL A 31 -14.28 31.31 -17.44
CA VAL A 31 -13.55 31.41 -16.15
C VAL A 31 -14.34 32.20 -15.09
N GLU A 32 -14.93 33.34 -15.45
CA GLU A 32 -15.71 34.18 -14.52
C GLU A 32 -17.09 33.59 -14.15
N LYS A 33 -17.54 32.55 -14.86
CA LYS A 33 -18.88 31.96 -14.66
C LYS A 33 -18.85 30.62 -13.95
N ILE A 34 -17.69 29.95 -13.89
CA ILE A 34 -17.55 28.64 -13.24
C ILE A 34 -17.90 28.72 -11.76
N ASP A 35 -17.47 29.80 -11.10
CA ASP A 35 -17.64 30.00 -9.66
C ASP A 35 -19.11 30.30 -9.28
N LYS A 36 -19.97 30.55 -10.28
CA LYS A 36 -21.40 30.85 -10.10
C LYS A 36 -22.28 29.60 -10.09
N TYR A 37 -21.74 28.44 -10.48
CA TYR A 37 -22.52 27.21 -10.52
C TYR A 37 -22.75 26.64 -9.12
N HIS A 38 -24.01 26.32 -8.84
CA HIS A 38 -24.43 25.68 -7.60
C HIS A 38 -24.88 24.24 -7.90
N PHE A 39 -24.53 23.32 -7.00
CA PHE A 39 -24.75 21.89 -7.20
C PHE A 39 -25.56 21.34 -6.03
N SER A 40 -26.62 20.60 -6.33
CA SER A 40 -27.42 19.91 -5.30
C SER A 40 -26.68 18.74 -4.66
N THR A 41 -25.68 18.15 -5.35
CA THR A 41 -24.85 17.07 -4.80
C THR A 41 -23.37 17.24 -5.14
N LEU A 42 -22.51 16.70 -4.26
CA LEU A 42 -21.06 16.64 -4.50
C LEU A 42 -20.71 15.84 -5.77
N GLN A 43 -21.54 14.86 -6.13
CA GLN A 43 -21.33 14.04 -7.32
C GLN A 43 -21.56 14.86 -8.60
N LEU A 44 -22.60 15.69 -8.64
CA LEU A 44 -22.85 16.62 -9.75
C LEU A 44 -21.74 17.67 -9.88
N ALA A 45 -21.27 18.23 -8.76
CA ALA A 45 -20.12 19.13 -8.76
C ALA A 45 -18.89 18.45 -9.39
N PHE A 46 -18.60 17.22 -8.97
CA PHE A 46 -17.46 16.48 -9.53
C PHE A 46 -17.61 16.21 -11.03
N ASP A 47 -18.78 15.77 -11.48
CA ASP A 47 -19.01 15.45 -12.89
C ASP A 47 -18.95 16.71 -13.78
N PHE A 48 -19.44 17.85 -13.26
CA PHE A 48 -19.31 19.16 -13.91
C PHE A 48 -17.83 19.54 -14.09
N TYR A 49 -17.04 19.52 -13.02
CA TYR A 49 -15.61 19.87 -13.08
C TYR A 49 -14.80 18.87 -13.92
N LEU A 50 -15.22 17.60 -13.96
CA LEU A 50 -14.62 16.60 -14.84
C LEU A 50 -14.90 16.91 -16.32
N LYS A 51 -16.11 17.35 -16.67
CA LYS A 51 -16.43 17.77 -18.04
C LYS A 51 -15.69 19.06 -18.41
N TYR A 52 -15.68 20.04 -17.51
CA TYR A 52 -14.94 21.29 -17.69
C TYR A 52 -13.45 21.04 -17.93
N SER A 53 -12.80 20.27 -17.06
CA SER A 53 -11.37 19.93 -17.22
C SER A 53 -11.06 19.31 -18.57
N LYS A 54 -11.85 18.30 -18.99
CA LYS A 54 -11.71 17.67 -20.31
C LYS A 54 -11.83 18.67 -21.45
N SER A 55 -12.81 19.58 -21.39
CA SER A 55 -13.02 20.60 -22.42
C SER A 55 -11.87 21.62 -22.52
N LYS A 56 -11.14 21.82 -21.43
CA LYS A 56 -9.97 22.72 -21.35
C LYS A 56 -8.64 21.99 -21.53
N GLY A 57 -8.66 20.71 -21.90
CA GLY A 57 -7.46 19.93 -22.20
C GLY A 57 -6.69 19.43 -20.99
N PHE A 58 -7.29 19.37 -19.79
CA PHE A 58 -6.69 18.78 -18.60
C PHE A 58 -7.58 17.72 -17.95
N SER A 59 -7.04 16.98 -16.98
CA SER A 59 -7.78 15.94 -16.25
C SER A 59 -7.93 16.34 -14.79
N ALA A 60 -9.17 16.38 -14.31
CA ALA A 60 -9.44 16.35 -12.88
C ALA A 60 -9.33 14.91 -12.36
N ARG A 61 -8.73 14.74 -11.17
CA ARG A 61 -8.70 13.45 -10.47
C ARG A 61 -9.41 13.59 -9.13
N LYS A 62 -10.29 12.63 -8.80
CA LYS A 62 -10.76 12.49 -7.41
C LYS A 62 -9.53 12.23 -6.54
N SER A 63 -9.49 12.87 -5.37
CA SER A 63 -8.51 12.52 -4.34
C SER A 63 -8.60 11.04 -4.02
N LYS A 64 -7.46 10.43 -3.72
CA LYS A 64 -7.40 9.00 -3.44
C LYS A 64 -8.12 8.69 -2.13
N THR A 65 -9.17 7.89 -2.21
CA THR A 65 -9.91 7.36 -1.05
C THR A 65 -9.66 5.87 -0.90
N PHE A 66 -9.61 5.39 0.32
CA PHE A 66 -9.39 3.98 0.63
C PHE A 66 -10.59 3.44 1.41
N LYS A 67 -10.78 2.12 1.38
CA LYS A 67 -11.78 1.43 2.21
C LYS A 67 -11.05 0.60 3.26
N ASN A 68 -11.51 0.67 4.51
CA ASN A 68 -11.02 -0.22 5.55
C ASN A 68 -11.71 -1.60 5.46
N SER A 69 -11.35 -2.52 6.35
CA SER A 69 -11.93 -3.88 6.40
C SER A 69 -13.43 -3.92 6.72
N ILE A 70 -13.99 -2.84 7.28
CA ILE A 70 -15.40 -2.69 7.62
C ILE A 70 -16.18 -2.01 6.46
N GLY A 71 -15.46 -1.55 5.42
CA GLY A 71 -16.03 -0.90 4.24
C GLY A 71 -16.13 0.63 4.35
N GLU A 72 -15.69 1.21 5.47
CA GLU A 72 -15.70 2.66 5.67
C GLU A 72 -14.64 3.32 4.79
N ILE A 73 -15.03 4.44 4.17
CA ILE A 73 -14.14 5.23 3.33
C ILE A 73 -13.31 6.15 4.22
N TYR A 74 -11.99 6.01 4.15
CA TYR A 74 -11.06 6.91 4.81
C TYR A 74 -10.17 7.63 3.79
N LYS A 75 -9.67 8.80 4.21
CA LYS A 75 -8.68 9.58 3.47
C LYS A 75 -7.35 9.48 4.21
N GLN A 76 -6.30 9.24 3.45
CA GLN A 76 -4.94 9.34 3.95
C GLN A 76 -4.34 10.64 3.45
N ASN A 77 -3.63 11.36 4.32
CA ASN A 77 -2.91 12.56 3.93
C ASN A 77 -1.83 12.22 2.90
N ALA A 78 -1.84 12.94 1.78
CA ALA A 78 -0.92 12.72 0.68
C ALA A 78 0.45 13.33 0.99
N MET A 79 1.32 12.57 1.66
CA MET A 79 2.72 12.94 1.84
C MET A 79 3.56 12.54 0.62
N LEU A 80 4.60 13.33 0.31
CA LEU A 80 5.57 12.98 -0.73
C LEU A 80 6.27 11.65 -0.36
N PRO A 81 6.64 10.81 -1.34
CA PRO A 81 7.30 9.53 -1.08
C PRO A 81 8.51 9.62 -0.12
N ALA A 82 9.31 10.68 -0.20
CA ALA A 82 10.47 10.88 0.68
C ALA A 82 10.11 11.07 2.17
N HIS A 83 8.89 11.54 2.45
CA HIS A 83 8.38 11.79 3.80
C HIS A 83 7.50 10.65 4.33
N ARG A 84 7.14 9.67 3.50
CA ARG A 84 6.34 8.50 3.90
C ARG A 84 7.21 7.45 4.59
N LYS A 85 7.58 7.72 5.84
CA LYS A 85 8.41 6.83 6.67
C LYS A 85 7.67 6.40 7.93
N MET A 86 7.81 5.11 8.28
CA MET A 86 7.37 4.62 9.58
C MET A 86 8.37 5.04 10.66
N THR A 87 7.86 5.37 11.84
CA THR A 87 8.69 5.61 13.03
C THR A 87 9.27 4.29 13.53
N GLU A 88 10.43 4.32 14.18
CA GLU A 88 11.06 3.11 14.71
C GLU A 88 10.16 2.41 15.74
N ALA A 89 9.42 3.17 16.55
CA ALA A 89 8.43 2.63 17.48
C ALA A 89 7.34 1.83 16.76
N ASN A 90 6.76 2.38 15.68
CA ASN A 90 5.73 1.69 14.91
C ASN A 90 6.30 0.47 14.18
N ILE A 91 7.55 0.52 13.74
CA ILE A 91 8.26 -0.63 13.15
C ILE A 91 8.41 -1.74 14.18
N MET A 92 8.91 -1.44 15.38
CA MET A 92 9.08 -2.42 16.46
C MET A 92 7.75 -3.04 16.87
N GLN A 93 6.71 -2.22 17.07
CA GLN A 93 5.37 -2.69 17.42
C GLN A 93 4.80 -3.60 16.33
N MET A 94 4.90 -3.20 15.06
CA MET A 94 4.49 -4.02 13.92
C MET A 94 5.21 -5.37 13.90
N MET A 95 6.53 -5.40 14.08
CA MET A 95 7.31 -6.64 14.05
C MET A 95 6.92 -7.61 15.16
N ASN A 96 6.64 -7.09 16.36
CA ASN A 96 6.16 -7.92 17.48
C ASN A 96 4.79 -8.54 17.17
N MET A 97 3.86 -7.75 16.62
CA MET A 97 2.54 -8.25 16.24
C MET A 97 2.59 -9.28 15.10
N LEU A 98 3.50 -9.10 14.12
CA LEU A 98 3.73 -10.08 13.06
C LEU A 98 4.25 -11.41 13.62
N LYS A 99 5.16 -11.37 14.60
CA LYS A 99 5.64 -12.58 15.31
C LYS A 99 4.52 -13.30 16.05
N SER A 100 3.50 -12.57 16.51
CA SER A 100 2.30 -13.12 17.13
C SER A 100 1.23 -13.57 16.11
N GLY A 101 1.52 -13.54 14.80
CA GLY A 101 0.61 -14.02 13.75
C GLY A 101 -0.52 -13.05 13.39
N ILE A 102 -0.49 -11.80 13.86
CA ILE A 102 -1.51 -10.80 13.53
C ILE A 102 -1.31 -10.34 12.09
N SER A 103 -2.40 -10.28 11.32
CA SER A 103 -2.31 -9.90 9.91
C SER A 103 -1.87 -8.45 9.73
N THR A 104 -1.12 -8.20 8.65
CA THR A 104 -0.61 -6.86 8.32
C THR A 104 -1.73 -5.82 8.22
N SER A 105 -2.90 -6.16 7.67
CA SER A 105 -4.03 -5.23 7.60
C SER A 105 -4.58 -4.84 8.97
N GLN A 106 -4.69 -5.80 9.90
CA GLN A 106 -5.11 -5.54 11.29
C GLN A 106 -4.10 -4.68 12.03
N ILE A 107 -2.80 -4.92 11.82
CA ILE A 107 -1.73 -4.09 12.39
C ILE A 107 -1.87 -2.64 11.90
N PHE A 108 -2.10 -2.44 10.59
CA PHE A 108 -2.30 -1.09 10.05
C PHE A 108 -3.49 -0.40 10.71
N GLY A 109 -4.63 -1.10 10.82
CA GLY A 109 -5.83 -0.60 11.49
C GLY A 109 -5.54 -0.16 12.94
N LEU A 110 -4.83 -0.98 13.71
CA LEU A 110 -4.44 -0.63 15.08
C LEU A 110 -3.56 0.63 15.13
N LEU A 111 -2.51 0.70 14.31
CA LEU A 111 -1.59 1.86 14.30
C LEU A 111 -2.34 3.15 13.94
N THR A 112 -3.30 3.07 13.00
CA THR A 112 -4.15 4.21 12.65
C THR A 112 -5.09 4.60 13.79
N SER A 113 -5.66 3.63 14.50
CA SER A 113 -6.50 3.89 15.69
C SER A 113 -5.70 4.56 16.81
N GLN A 114 -4.46 4.14 17.03
CA GLN A 114 -3.54 4.77 18.00
C GLN A 114 -3.16 6.19 17.63
N ALA A 115 -3.04 6.49 16.33
CA ALA A 115 -2.79 7.83 15.81
C ALA A 115 -4.05 8.71 15.68
N SER A 116 -5.19 8.29 16.27
CA SER A 116 -6.48 8.98 16.17
C SER A 116 -7.10 9.02 14.77
N GLY A 117 -6.64 8.20 13.84
CA GLY A 117 -7.24 8.05 12.52
C GLY A 117 -6.23 7.82 11.39
N TYR A 118 -6.76 7.50 10.21
CA TYR A 118 -5.96 7.24 9.00
C TYR A 118 -5.28 8.48 8.43
N GLU A 119 -5.84 9.66 8.69
CA GLU A 119 -5.32 10.95 8.22
C GLU A 119 -4.05 11.39 8.98
N PHE A 120 -3.89 10.94 10.22
CA PHE A 120 -2.75 11.28 11.08
C PHE A 120 -1.55 10.33 10.90
N VAL A 121 -1.73 9.24 10.13
CA VAL A 121 -0.63 8.34 9.80
C VAL A 121 0.04 8.78 8.49
N GLY A 122 1.29 9.23 8.61
CA GLY A 122 2.09 9.74 7.49
C GLY A 122 2.60 8.69 6.49
N TYR A 123 2.17 7.44 6.59
CA TYR A 123 2.58 6.34 5.71
C TYR A 123 1.40 5.41 5.41
N GLY A 124 1.30 4.90 4.19
CA GLY A 124 0.20 4.03 3.78
C GLY A 124 0.42 2.56 4.09
N PRO A 125 -0.61 1.70 3.88
CA PRO A 125 -0.46 0.25 3.98
C PRO A 125 0.70 -0.27 3.11
N ARG A 126 0.87 0.31 1.90
CA ARG A 126 1.95 -0.05 0.98
C ARG A 126 3.34 0.23 1.55
N ASP A 127 3.49 1.35 2.24
CA ASP A 127 4.77 1.72 2.87
C ASP A 127 5.10 0.74 4.00
N MET A 128 4.08 0.30 4.74
CA MET A 128 4.22 -0.74 5.77
C MET A 128 4.62 -2.10 5.18
N TYR A 129 4.03 -2.54 4.07
CA TYR A 129 4.46 -3.75 3.36
C TYR A 129 5.91 -3.64 2.85
N ASN A 130 6.30 -2.48 2.32
CA ASN A 130 7.66 -2.22 1.88
C ASN A 130 8.65 -2.30 3.05
N GLU A 131 8.25 -1.79 4.22
CA GLU A 131 9.04 -1.85 5.45
C GLU A 131 9.19 -3.28 5.94
N ILE A 132 8.13 -4.09 5.93
CA ILE A 132 8.22 -5.53 6.21
C ILE A 132 9.22 -6.22 5.27
N ALA A 133 9.15 -5.92 3.98
CA ALA A 133 10.11 -6.45 3.01
C ALA A 133 11.54 -5.95 3.28
N ARG A 134 11.72 -4.71 3.74
CA ARG A 134 13.02 -4.15 4.14
C ARG A 134 13.60 -4.89 5.34
N GLN A 135 12.78 -5.14 6.36
CA GLN A 135 13.18 -5.87 7.57
C GLN A 135 13.53 -7.33 7.26
N ARG A 136 12.76 -8.00 6.39
CA ARG A 136 13.09 -9.35 5.89
C ARG A 136 14.38 -9.40 5.08
N ARG A 137 14.76 -8.30 4.43
CA ARG A 137 16.03 -8.17 3.66
C ARG A 137 17.24 -7.86 4.51
N GLN A 138 17.10 -7.59 5.81
CA GLN A 138 18.25 -7.50 6.73
C GLN A 138 18.84 -8.89 7.05
N VAL A 139 18.99 -9.72 6.02
CA VAL A 139 19.80 -10.92 6.04
C VAL A 139 21.23 -10.47 5.71
N PRO A 140 22.23 -10.86 6.50
CA PRO A 140 23.61 -10.44 6.25
C PRO A 140 24.08 -10.86 4.86
N GLY A 141 24.87 -10.01 4.22
CA GLY A 141 25.37 -10.24 2.85
C GLY A 141 26.43 -11.34 2.75
N ASP A 142 27.00 -11.77 3.87
CA ASP A 142 27.99 -12.84 3.95
C ASP A 142 27.32 -14.21 4.13
N ALA A 143 27.64 -15.15 3.24
CA ALA A 143 27.15 -16.52 3.28
C ALA A 143 27.44 -17.21 4.63
N ALA A 144 28.58 -16.93 5.26
CA ALA A 144 28.91 -17.51 6.56
C ALA A 144 27.96 -17.02 7.67
N GLN A 145 27.63 -15.72 7.66
CA GLN A 145 26.72 -15.13 8.63
C GLN A 145 25.27 -15.60 8.40
N VAL A 146 24.88 -15.85 7.14
CA VAL A 146 23.59 -16.48 6.81
C VAL A 146 23.50 -17.90 7.34
N LEU A 147 24.54 -18.71 7.16
CA LEU A 147 24.59 -20.09 7.67
C LEU A 147 24.51 -20.12 9.20
N LYS A 148 25.29 -19.27 9.88
CA LYS A 148 25.22 -19.16 11.34
C LYS A 148 23.82 -18.78 11.83
N LYS A 149 23.16 -17.80 11.17
CA LYS A 149 21.79 -17.43 11.50
C LYS A 149 20.81 -18.59 11.29
N LEU A 150 21.00 -19.40 10.23
CA LEU A 150 20.17 -20.58 9.97
C LEU A 150 20.36 -21.67 11.03
N GLU A 151 21.58 -21.87 11.50
CA GLU A 151 21.87 -22.76 12.64
C GLU A 151 21.20 -22.26 13.91
N ASP A 152 21.31 -20.96 14.22
CA ASP A 152 20.65 -20.34 15.37
C ASP A 152 19.12 -20.47 15.31
N MET A 153 18.53 -20.37 14.11
CA MET A 153 17.09 -20.58 13.90
C MET A 153 16.71 -22.06 14.06
N ARG A 154 17.55 -23.00 13.59
CA ARG A 154 17.33 -24.44 13.78
C ARG A 154 17.38 -24.86 15.25
N LEU A 155 18.18 -24.17 16.08
CA LEU A 155 18.18 -24.38 17.53
C LEU A 155 16.83 -24.01 18.17
N LYS A 156 16.13 -23.01 17.63
CA LYS A 156 14.80 -22.57 18.12
C LYS A 156 13.66 -23.38 17.53
N ASP A 157 13.79 -23.78 16.27
CA ASP A 157 12.84 -24.63 15.56
C ASP A 157 13.57 -25.87 14.99
N PRO A 158 13.56 -27.00 15.72
CA PRO A 158 14.19 -28.24 15.26
C PRO A 158 13.59 -28.81 13.97
N GLN A 159 12.37 -28.38 13.59
CA GLN A 159 11.73 -28.82 12.34
C GLN A 159 12.22 -28.01 11.12
N LEU A 160 12.93 -26.91 11.36
CA LEU A 160 13.57 -26.12 10.31
C LEU A 160 14.63 -26.94 9.59
N TYR A 161 14.39 -27.21 8.31
CA TYR A 161 15.35 -27.87 7.44
C TYR A 161 16.00 -26.88 6.50
N PHE A 162 17.33 -26.92 6.43
CA PHE A 162 18.12 -26.28 5.39
C PHE A 162 19.33 -27.17 5.05
N LYS A 163 19.78 -27.10 3.79
CA LYS A 163 20.98 -27.77 3.29
C LYS A 163 21.91 -26.74 2.67
N ALA A 164 23.19 -26.80 3.03
CA ALA A 164 24.23 -25.97 2.46
C ALA A 164 25.25 -26.86 1.76
N CYS A 165 25.53 -26.58 0.49
CA CYS A 165 26.57 -27.29 -0.25
C CYS A 165 27.83 -26.42 -0.30
N HIS A 166 28.95 -26.98 0.14
CA HIS A 166 30.28 -26.38 -0.03
C HIS A 166 30.97 -26.98 -1.27
N ASP A 167 31.78 -26.20 -1.98
CA ASP A 167 32.67 -26.79 -3.00
C ASP A 167 33.88 -27.45 -2.34
N SER A 168 34.55 -28.35 -3.06
CA SER A 168 35.75 -29.08 -2.62
C SER A 168 36.96 -28.19 -2.31
N ARG A 169 36.86 -26.86 -2.51
CA ARG A 169 37.93 -25.88 -2.29
C ARG A 169 37.64 -24.93 -1.12
N GLY A 170 36.51 -25.09 -0.42
CA GLY A 170 36.12 -24.23 0.71
C GLY A 170 35.84 -22.78 0.32
N LEU A 171 35.79 -22.46 -0.99
CA LEU A 171 35.69 -21.10 -1.52
C LEU A 171 34.34 -20.93 -2.21
N GLY A 172 33.33 -20.66 -1.38
CA GLY A 172 32.13 -19.89 -1.72
C GLY A 172 31.52 -20.14 -3.11
N LYS A 173 30.65 -21.14 -3.22
CA LYS A 173 29.41 -20.92 -3.99
C LYS A 173 28.29 -20.57 -3.03
N THR A 174 27.41 -19.68 -3.50
CA THR A 174 26.18 -19.27 -2.81
C THR A 174 25.46 -20.48 -2.24
N PRO A 175 25.04 -20.47 -0.96
CA PRO A 175 24.32 -21.59 -0.38
C PRO A 175 23.10 -21.92 -1.22
N THR A 176 23.03 -23.17 -1.71
CA THR A 176 21.85 -23.72 -2.39
C THR A 176 20.82 -24.13 -1.35
N SER A 177 20.35 -23.19 -0.53
CA SER A 177 19.49 -23.49 0.61
C SER A 177 18.01 -23.32 0.28
N ILE A 178 17.21 -24.33 0.63
CA ILE A 178 15.76 -24.19 0.83
C ILE A 178 15.53 -24.08 2.33
N ILE A 179 14.75 -23.10 2.74
CA ILE A 179 14.17 -23.04 4.09
C ILE A 179 12.73 -23.52 3.98
N THR A 180 12.42 -24.62 4.66
CA THR A 180 11.07 -25.18 4.72
C THR A 180 10.58 -25.25 6.15
N TYR A 181 9.29 -25.00 6.35
CA TYR A 181 8.61 -25.25 7.60
C TYR A 181 8.15 -26.71 7.61
N GLY A 182 9.01 -27.62 8.05
CA GLY A 182 8.65 -29.00 8.42
C GLY A 182 8.07 -29.94 7.35
N ALA A 183 7.83 -29.51 6.10
CA ALA A 183 7.21 -30.36 5.09
C ALA A 183 8.18 -31.45 4.61
N MET A 184 7.99 -32.69 5.09
CA MET A 184 8.80 -33.87 4.73
C MET A 184 8.93 -34.05 3.21
N ALA A 185 7.88 -33.75 2.45
CA ALA A 185 7.89 -33.81 0.99
C ALA A 185 8.94 -32.88 0.37
N ILE A 186 9.10 -31.66 0.91
CA ILE A 186 10.08 -30.71 0.40
C ILE A 186 11.49 -31.11 0.83
N ARG A 187 11.66 -31.63 2.04
CA ARG A 187 12.94 -32.20 2.50
C ARG A 187 13.42 -33.30 1.56
N ASN A 188 12.54 -34.27 1.27
CA ASN A 188 12.84 -35.37 0.36
C ASN A 188 13.15 -34.84 -1.06
N ALA A 189 12.40 -33.84 -1.55
CA ALA A 189 12.66 -33.22 -2.85
C ALA A 189 14.03 -32.53 -2.92
N VAL A 190 14.50 -31.89 -1.84
CA VAL A 190 15.85 -31.28 -1.78
C VAL A 190 16.94 -32.34 -1.88
N ASP A 191 16.75 -33.49 -1.23
CA ASP A 191 17.72 -34.58 -1.28
C ASP A 191 17.75 -35.28 -2.64
N VAL A 192 16.60 -35.45 -3.29
CA VAL A 192 16.51 -36.02 -4.64
C VAL A 192 17.06 -35.05 -5.70
N PHE A 193 16.80 -33.75 -5.58
CA PHE A 193 17.22 -32.71 -6.54
C PHE A 193 18.30 -31.80 -5.97
N SER A 194 19.42 -32.40 -5.57
CA SER A 194 20.53 -31.68 -4.90
C SER A 194 21.30 -30.71 -5.80
N GLU A 195 21.23 -30.89 -7.12
CA GLU A 195 21.90 -30.03 -8.11
C GLU A 195 21.08 -28.78 -8.50
N VAL A 196 19.80 -28.73 -8.15
CA VAL A 196 18.90 -27.63 -8.52
C VAL A 196 19.11 -26.44 -7.60
N ARG A 197 19.19 -25.24 -8.18
CA ARG A 197 19.21 -24.00 -7.40
C ARG A 197 17.83 -23.67 -6.87
N HIS A 198 17.64 -23.92 -5.59
CA HIS A 198 16.40 -23.63 -4.92
C HIS A 198 16.45 -22.27 -4.20
N ARG A 199 15.34 -21.52 -4.22
CA ARG A 199 15.25 -20.19 -3.59
C ARG A 199 14.71 -20.28 -2.17
N LEU A 200 15.23 -19.43 -1.29
CA LEU A 200 14.75 -19.25 0.07
C LEU A 200 13.30 -18.75 0.12
N CYS A 201 12.44 -19.43 0.89
CA CYS A 201 11.14 -18.87 1.26
C CYS A 201 11.33 -17.90 2.43
N ALA A 202 11.49 -16.62 2.12
CA ALA A 202 11.70 -15.56 3.12
C ALA A 202 10.50 -15.30 4.06
N TRP A 203 9.38 -16.01 3.87
CA TRP A 203 8.22 -15.94 4.76
C TRP A 203 8.50 -16.53 6.14
N HIS A 204 9.39 -17.54 6.25
CA HIS A 204 9.71 -18.22 7.50
C HIS A 204 10.92 -17.60 8.25
N LEU A 205 11.48 -16.49 7.77
CA LEU A 205 12.68 -15.86 8.33
C LEU A 205 12.39 -14.82 9.45
N ILE A 206 11.23 -14.90 10.11
CA ILE A 206 10.77 -13.95 11.15
C ILE A 206 10.84 -14.57 12.55
#